data_AF-A0A742KXG5-F1
#
_entry.id   AF-A0A742KXG5-F1
#
_cell.length_a   1.000
_cell.length_b   1.000
_cell.length_c   1.000
_cell.angle_alpha   90.00
_cell.angle_beta   90.00
_cell.angle_gamma   90.00
#
_symmetry.space_group_name_H-M   'P 1'
#
loop_
_entity.id
_entity.type
_entity.pdbx_description
1 polymer ?
#
loop_
_entity_poly.entity_id
_entity_poly.type
_entity_poly.pdbx_seq_one_letter_code
_entity_poly.pdbx_strand_id
1 'polypeptide(L)' 'MSVKVVFNITHTKDEIEVKSEIVDTGQGACICEVAFATQTVEEITCIARKINKAINADPELRRTHADSVH' A
#
# COMPACT_ATOMS: atom_id res chain seq x y z
N MET A 1 14.75 -16.72 12.12
CA MET A 1 14.28 -16.48 10.74
C MET A 1 13.53 -15.17 10.73
N SER A 2 13.58 -14.43 9.62
CA SER A 2 12.84 -13.18 9.45
C SER A 2 12.40 -13.03 8.00
N VAL A 3 11.24 -12.42 7.81
CA VAL A 3 10.74 -12.00 6.50
C VAL A 3 10.65 -10.48 6.51
N LYS A 4 11.17 -9.85 5.47
CA LYS A 4 11.05 -8.41 5.28
C LYS A 4 9.95 -8.15 4.25
N VAL A 5 8.98 -7.32 4.60
CA VAL A 5 8.00 -6.80 3.65
C VAL A 5 8.36 -5.36 3.33
N VAL A 6 8.60 -5.07 2.06
CA VAL A 6 8.88 -3.72 1.57
C VAL A 6 7.65 -3.20 0.85
N PHE A 7 7.18 -2.03 1.26
CA PHE A 7 6.09 -1.32 0.57
C PHE A 7 6.66 -0.09 -0.13
N ASN A 8 6.32 0.06 -1.40
CA ASN A 8 6.47 1.31 -2.13
C ASN A 8 5.08 1.89 -2.35
N ILE A 9 4.80 3.00 -1.68
CA ILE A 9 3.51 3.68 -1.71
C ILE A 9 3.70 4.97 -2.48
N THR A 10 3.06 5.08 -3.64
CA THR A 10 3.08 6.28 -4.47
C THR A 10 1.71 6.94 -4.42
N HIS A 11 1.67 8.19 -3.96
CA HIS A 11 0.46 9.01 -4.02
C HIS A 11 0.49 9.90 -5.26
N THR A 12 -0.59 9.85 -6.02
CA THR A 12 -0.85 10.75 -7.16
C THR A 12 -2.10 11.56 -6.85
N LYS A 13 -2.47 12.48 -7.76
CA LYS A 13 -3.67 13.31 -7.60
C LYS A 13 -4.95 12.49 -7.46
N ASP A 14 -5.02 11.35 -8.15
CA ASP A 14 -6.28 10.60 -8.32
C ASP A 14 -6.27 9.25 -7.61
N GLU A 15 -5.09 8.76 -7.18
CA GLU A 15 -4.94 7.46 -6.54
C GLU A 15 -3.68 7.31 -5.69
N ILE A 16 -3.75 6.39 -4.74
CA ILE A 16 -2.62 5.76 -4.05
C ILE A 16 -2.34 4.42 -4.73
N GLU A 17 -1.14 4.26 -5.26
CA GLU A 17 -0.60 2.99 -5.74
C GLU A 17 0.26 2.35 -4.64
N VAL A 18 0.04 1.07 -4.36
CA VAL A 18 0.86 0.28 -3.43
C VAL A 18 1.50 -0.88 -4.19
N LYS A 19 2.82 -0.91 -4.21
CA LYS A 19 3.63 -2.05 -4.65
C LYS A 19 4.28 -2.69 -3.43
N SER A 20 4.37 -4.01 -3.40
CA SER A 20 4.98 -4.72 -2.27
C SER A 20 5.90 -5.84 -2.74
N GLU A 21 6.92 -6.11 -1.93
CA GLU A 21 7.88 -7.19 -2.13
C GLU A 21 8.10 -7.91 -0.80
N ILE A 22 8.01 -9.24 -0.82
CA ILE A 22 8.35 -10.10 0.32
C ILE A 22 9.76 -10.64 0.07
N VAL A 23 10.71 -10.23 0.90
CA VAL A 23 12.12 -10.60 0.80
C VAL A 23 12.44 -11.62 1.90
N ASP A 24 12.86 -12.82 1.50
CA ASP A 24 13.46 -13.80 2.40
C ASP A 24 14.87 -13.33 2.76
N THR A 25 15.14 -13.09 4.05
CA THR A 25 16.43 -12.58 4.51
C THR A 25 17.48 -13.68 4.71
N GLY A 26 17.23 -14.90 4.22
CA GLY A 26 18.14 -16.03 4.23
C GLY A 26 17.88 -16.99 5.39
N GLN A 27 17.98 -18.29 5.07
CA GLN A 27 17.66 -19.50 5.86
C GLN A 27 16.28 -20.14 5.58
N GLY A 28 15.49 -19.58 4.65
CA GLY A 28 14.16 -20.08 4.34
C GLY A 28 13.14 -19.57 5.37
N ALA A 29 12.06 -18.95 4.90
CA ALA A 29 11.00 -18.50 5.78
C ALA A 29 10.16 -19.67 6.33
N CYS A 30 9.85 -19.64 7.62
CA CYS A 30 8.77 -20.45 8.19
C CYS A 30 7.46 -20.11 7.49
N ILE A 31 6.58 -21.11 7.32
CA ILE A 31 5.21 -20.90 6.83
C ILE A 31 4.47 -19.80 7.62
N CYS A 32 4.76 -19.68 8.91
CA CYS A 32 4.22 -18.67 9.80
C CYS A 32 4.64 -17.24 9.41
N GLU A 33 5.90 -17.04 9.02
CA GLU A 33 6.41 -15.72 8.62
C GLU A 33 5.92 -15.33 7.23
N VAL A 34 5.78 -16.31 6.31
CA VAL A 34 5.17 -16.09 5.00
C VAL A 34 3.69 -15.72 5.14
N ALA A 35 2.93 -16.43 5.98
CA ALA A 35 1.53 -16.11 6.22
C ALA A 35 1.35 -14.70 6.80
N PHE A 36 2.19 -14.31 7.76
CA PHE A 36 2.21 -12.96 8.30
C PHE A 36 2.50 -11.90 7.23
N ALA A 37 3.52 -12.13 6.40
CA ALA A 37 3.89 -11.21 5.33
C ALA A 37 2.76 -11.05 4.30
N THR A 38 2.12 -12.14 3.90
CA THR A 38 0.97 -12.13 2.99
C THR A 38 -0.20 -11.35 3.57
N GLN A 39 -0.60 -11.62 4.83
CA GLN A 39 -1.69 -10.88 5.47
C GLN A 39 -1.39 -9.38 5.55
N THR A 40 -0.13 -9.02 5.84
CA THR A 40 0.30 -7.61 5.90
C THR A 40 0.12 -6.92 4.54
N VAL A 41 0.51 -7.59 3.44
CA VAL A 41 0.32 -7.08 2.08
C VAL A 41 -1.17 -6.89 1.75
N GLU A 42 -2.00 -7.86 2.11
CA GLU A 42 -3.44 -7.81 1.85
C GLU A 42 -4.12 -6.66 2.58
N GLU A 43 -3.81 -6.46 3.86
CA GLU A 43 -4.40 -5.39 4.68
C GLU A 43 -4.03 -4.00 4.13
N ILE A 44 -2.75 -3.76 3.85
CA ILE A 44 -2.29 -2.47 3.33
C ILE A 44 -2.91 -2.19 1.95
N THR A 45 -2.97 -3.20 1.09
CA THR A 45 -3.63 -3.08 -0.23
C THR A 45 -5.13 -2.84 -0.10
N CYS A 46 -5.80 -3.44 0.89
CA CYS A 46 -7.21 -3.20 1.18
C CYS A 46 -7.46 -1.75 1.64
N ILE A 47 -6.60 -1.23 2.53
CA ILE A 47 -6.67 0.15 3.00
C ILE A 47 -6.48 1.13 1.84
N ALA A 48 -5.46 0.93 1.00
CA ALA A 48 -5.23 1.78 -0.18
C ALA A 48 -6.45 1.81 -1.11
N ARG A 49 -7.09 0.66 -1.36
CA ARG A 49 -8.33 0.60 -2.15
C ARG A 49 -9.48 1.38 -1.50
N LYS A 50 -9.62 1.34 -0.18
CA LYS A 50 -10.65 2.13 0.53
C LYS A 50 -10.38 3.63 0.39
N ILE A 51 -9.12 4.05 0.51
CA ILE A 51 -8.73 5.45 0.34
C ILE A 51 -9.00 5.91 -1.10
N ASN A 52 -8.62 5.12 -2.10
CA ASN A 52 -8.89 5.45 -3.51
C ASN A 52 -10.39 5.55 -3.79
N LYS A 53 -11.22 4.69 -3.19
CA LYS A 53 -12.68 4.84 -3.27
C LYS A 53 -13.17 6.14 -2.66
N ALA A 54 -12.63 6.56 -1.52
CA ALA A 54 -12.98 7.82 -0.88
C ALA A 54 -12.56 9.04 -1.73
N ILE A 55 -11.32 9.06 -2.23
CA ILE A 55 -10.80 10.12 -3.13
C ILE A 55 -11.69 10.24 -4.39
N ASN A 56 -12.07 9.11 -4.97
CA ASN A 56 -12.87 9.10 -6.19
C ASN A 56 -14.37 9.39 -5.96
N ALA A 57 -14.87 9.20 -4.73
CA ALA A 57 -16.24 9.50 -4.36
C ALA A 57 -16.46 10.98 -3.98
N ASP A 58 -15.41 11.68 -3.55
CA ASP A 58 -15.48 13.08 -3.13
C ASP A 58 -14.77 14.03 -4.12
N PRO A 59 -15.51 14.82 -4.91
CA PRO A 59 -14.94 15.81 -5.83
C PRO A 59 -14.13 16.92 -5.15
N GLU A 60 -14.39 17.22 -3.87
CA GLU A 60 -13.68 18.27 -3.12
C GLU A 60 -12.25 17.81 -2.80
N LEU A 61 -12.07 16.54 -2.40
CA LEU A 61 -10.74 15.94 -2.18
C LEU A 61 -9.86 15.96 -3.44
N ARG A 62 -10.47 15.87 -4.62
CA ARG A 62 -9.77 16.00 -5.92
C ARG A 62 -9.37 17.44 -6.27
N ARG A 63 -10.08 18.45 -5.74
CA ARG A 63 -9.82 19.88 -6.02
C ARG A 63 -8.70 20.46 -5.18
N THR A 64 -8.59 20.07 -3.91
CA THR A 64 -7.56 20.60 -2.98
C THR A 64 -6.13 20.42 -3.50
N HIS A 65 -5.88 19.39 -4.30
CA HIS A 65 -4.57 19.14 -4.91
C HIS A 65 -4.29 19.97 -6.18
N ALA A 66 -5.31 20.46 -6.88
CA ALA A 66 -5.13 21.26 -8.09
C ALA A 66 -4.73 22.71 -7.78
N ASP A 67 -5.24 23.26 -6.66
CA ASP A 67 -5.03 24.65 -6.28
C ASP A 67 -3.78 24.89 -5.40
N SER A 68 -3.12 23.82 -4.96
CA SER A 68 -1.93 23.88 -4.08
C SER A 68 -0.59 23.97 -4.83
N VAL A 69 -0.61 24.03 -6.17
CA VAL A 69 0.58 24.11 -7.03
C VAL A 69 0.49 25.38 -7.90
N HIS A 70 0.47 26.55 -7.29
CA HIS A 70 0.73 27.85 -7.95
C HIS A 70 1.61 28.70 -7.04
#